data_AF-A0A833S1F4-F1
#
_entry.id   AF-A0A833S1F4-F1
#
_cell.length_a   1.000
_cell.length_b   1.000
_cell.length_c   1.000
_cell.angle_alpha   90.00
_cell.angle_beta   90.00
_cell.angle_gamma   90.00
#
_symmetry.space_group_name_H-M   'P 1'
#
loop_
_entity.id
_entity.type
_entity.pdbx_description
1 polymer ?
#
loop_
_entity_poly.entity_id
_entity_poly.type
_entity_poly.pdbx_seq_one_letter_code
_entity_poly.pdbx_strand_id
1 'polypeptide(L)'
;MRRPKRSTPHTTPRLRWMESASPGVPTPMDLVMSWLERNGEAFRTSKRKIDLLEQLGEEMATNGIYGLTISSIRSQIYRLKSGVRKRAEGNKCTSAEANHYFDRLLPLMFTEEERANMRDRAAERATAGNDENKQEKNTSPSGNRKSQRPRTRSVVPCDTVSAESNVKDKSDAEDQDPEARQRPGAILKPICPVLDTTEIRRRFELLSARQGLKQQGVDPETIDSLLPLHLE
;
A
#
# COMPACT_ATOMS: atom_id res chain seq x y z
N MET A 1 19.11 17.68 -44.66
CA MET A 1 17.99 16.76 -44.37
C MET A 1 17.72 16.74 -42.88
N ARG A 2 16.52 17.15 -42.42
CA ARG A 2 16.17 17.15 -41.00
C ARG A 2 15.65 15.76 -40.62
N ARG A 3 16.28 15.11 -39.63
CA ARG A 3 15.84 13.82 -39.10
C ARG A 3 14.44 13.99 -38.47
N PRO A 4 13.46 13.14 -38.80
CA PRO A 4 12.17 13.16 -38.10
C PRO A 4 12.39 12.77 -36.63
N LYS A 5 11.80 13.54 -35.72
CA LYS A 5 11.81 13.25 -34.28
C LYS A 5 11.17 11.88 -34.07
N ARG A 6 11.91 10.96 -33.42
CA ARG A 6 11.37 9.69 -32.91
C ARG A 6 10.11 10.01 -32.10
N SER A 7 8.96 9.56 -32.60
CA SER A 7 7.73 9.52 -31.82
C SER A 7 7.99 8.54 -30.68
N THR A 8 8.03 9.05 -29.45
CA THR A 8 8.10 8.23 -28.23
C THR A 8 6.89 7.28 -28.22
N PRO A 9 7.10 5.96 -28.12
CA PRO A 9 6.02 4.98 -28.11
C PRO A 9 5.34 4.98 -26.73
N HIS A 10 4.01 5.10 -26.75
CA HIS A 10 3.05 4.71 -25.71
C HIS A 10 3.29 5.28 -24.29
N THR A 11 2.98 6.56 -24.08
CA THR A 11 2.45 6.96 -22.77
C THR A 11 1.03 6.43 -22.68
N THR A 12 0.83 5.32 -21.96
CA THR A 12 -0.51 4.85 -21.59
C THR A 12 -1.23 6.02 -20.91
N PRO A 13 -2.41 6.44 -21.41
CA PRO A 13 -3.11 7.58 -20.84
C PRO A 13 -3.36 7.31 -19.36
N ARG A 14 -2.90 8.23 -18.51
CA ARG A 14 -3.03 8.11 -17.06
C ARG A 14 -4.52 8.14 -16.73
N LEU A 15 -5.02 7.05 -16.13
CA LEU A 15 -6.44 6.94 -15.79
C LEU A 15 -6.86 8.13 -14.92
N ARG A 16 -7.95 8.76 -15.34
CA ARG A 16 -8.57 9.88 -14.63
C ARG A 16 -9.75 9.36 -13.84
N TRP A 17 -9.51 9.10 -12.56
CA TRP A 17 -10.46 8.45 -11.65
C TRP A 17 -11.81 9.18 -11.51
N MET A 18 -11.81 10.50 -11.64
CA MET A 18 -12.99 11.36 -11.50
C MET A 18 -13.61 11.80 -12.83
N GLU A 19 -13.06 11.40 -13.97
CA GLU A 19 -13.58 11.78 -15.28
C GLU A 19 -14.32 10.61 -15.92
N SER A 20 -15.53 10.89 -16.40
CA SER A 20 -16.30 9.94 -17.20
C SER A 20 -15.75 9.91 -18.62
N ALA A 21 -15.76 8.72 -19.24
CA ALA A 21 -15.38 8.57 -20.64
C ALA A 21 -16.41 9.23 -21.59
N SER A 22 -17.66 9.34 -21.17
CA SER A 22 -18.76 9.96 -21.90
C SER A 22 -19.82 10.49 -20.91
N PRO A 23 -20.59 11.54 -21.26
CA PRO A 23 -21.74 11.97 -20.47
C PRO A 23 -22.69 10.79 -20.20
N GLY A 24 -23.10 10.62 -18.94
CA GLY A 24 -24.00 9.53 -18.51
C GLY A 24 -23.30 8.21 -18.17
N VAL A 25 -22.00 8.06 -18.44
CA VAL A 25 -21.23 6.87 -18.01
C VAL A 25 -20.66 7.12 -16.61
N PRO A 26 -20.80 6.18 -15.67
CA PRO A 26 -20.21 6.30 -14.34
C PRO A 26 -18.69 6.51 -14.43
N THR A 27 -18.16 7.36 -13.54
CA THR A 27 -16.71 7.52 -13.43
C THR A 27 -16.08 6.22 -12.88
N PRO A 28 -14.78 5.98 -13.10
CA PRO A 28 -14.09 4.89 -12.43
C PRO A 28 -14.27 4.92 -10.90
N MET A 29 -14.33 6.11 -10.31
CA MET A 29 -14.62 6.27 -8.88
C MET A 29 -16.04 5.87 -8.51
N ASP A 30 -17.05 6.17 -9.32
CA ASP A 30 -18.44 5.76 -9.06
C ASP A 30 -18.57 4.24 -9.03
N LEU A 31 -17.84 3.53 -9.88
CA LEU A 31 -17.78 2.07 -9.87
C LEU A 31 -17.10 1.56 -8.59
N VAL A 32 -15.98 2.17 -8.17
CA VAL A 32 -15.35 1.83 -6.88
C VAL A 32 -16.32 2.03 -5.72
N MET A 33 -17.06 3.14 -5.71
CA MET A 33 -18.03 3.45 -4.66
C MET A 33 -19.17 2.42 -4.63
N SER A 34 -19.79 2.16 -5.79
CA SER A 34 -20.90 1.20 -5.91
C SER A 34 -20.46 -0.23 -5.58
N TRP A 35 -19.20 -0.57 -5.88
CA TRP A 35 -18.61 -1.85 -5.50
C TRP A 35 -18.32 -1.94 -3.99
N LEU A 36 -17.79 -0.88 -3.38
CA LEU A 36 -17.56 -0.83 -1.93
C LEU A 36 -18.86 -0.89 -1.13
N GLU A 37 -19.96 -0.35 -1.65
CA GLU A 37 -21.28 -0.45 -1.02
C GLU A 37 -21.79 -1.90 -0.96
N ARG A 38 -21.49 -2.70 -1.98
CA ARG A 38 -21.87 -4.12 -2.04
C ARG A 38 -20.89 -5.04 -1.33
N ASN A 39 -19.59 -4.76 -1.44
CA ASN A 39 -18.52 -5.68 -1.06
C ASN A 39 -17.61 -5.15 0.07
N GLY A 40 -17.86 -3.97 0.60
CA GLY A 40 -16.96 -3.29 1.55
C GLY A 40 -16.70 -4.07 2.83
N GLU A 41 -17.72 -4.76 3.36
CA GLU A 41 -17.55 -5.61 4.53
C GLU A 41 -16.68 -6.84 4.23
N ALA A 42 -17.00 -7.57 3.16
CA ALA A 42 -16.20 -8.71 2.70
C ALA A 42 -14.75 -8.28 2.39
N PHE A 43 -14.55 -7.11 1.78
CA PHE A 43 -13.21 -6.59 1.50
C PHE A 43 -12.40 -6.24 2.76
N ARG A 44 -13.07 -5.86 3.84
CA ARG A 44 -12.38 -5.58 5.12
C ARG A 44 -11.92 -6.87 5.79
N THR A 45 -12.81 -7.86 5.88
CA THR A 45 -12.61 -9.10 6.66
C THR A 45 -11.92 -10.22 5.87
N SER A 46 -12.02 -10.22 4.54
CA SER A 46 -11.48 -11.29 3.70
C SER A 46 -9.95 -11.35 3.75
N LYS A 47 -9.43 -12.58 3.84
CA LYS A 47 -8.01 -12.89 3.64
C LYS A 47 -7.63 -12.90 2.15
N ARG A 48 -8.59 -13.08 1.25
CA ARG A 48 -8.44 -13.11 -0.20
C ARG A 48 -8.91 -11.81 -0.83
N LYS A 49 -8.20 -10.72 -0.53
CA LYS A 49 -8.52 -9.39 -1.07
C LYS A 49 -8.21 -9.27 -2.56
N ILE A 50 -7.32 -10.12 -3.08
CA ILE A 50 -6.93 -10.13 -4.48
C ILE A 50 -8.12 -10.54 -5.34
N ASP A 51 -8.78 -11.64 -5.03
CA ASP A 51 -9.96 -12.16 -5.75
C ASP A 51 -11.09 -11.10 -5.83
N LEU A 52 -11.33 -10.38 -4.73
CA LEU A 52 -12.31 -9.28 -4.69
C LEU A 52 -11.92 -8.10 -5.59
N LEU A 53 -10.63 -7.80 -5.68
CA LEU A 53 -10.13 -6.74 -6.57
C LEU A 53 -10.09 -7.17 -8.03
N GLU A 54 -9.94 -8.46 -8.32
CA GLU A 54 -10.09 -9.03 -9.66
C GLU A 54 -11.52 -8.84 -10.16
N GLN A 55 -12.52 -9.17 -9.34
CA GLN A 55 -13.93 -8.92 -9.66
C GLN A 55 -14.21 -7.44 -9.93
N LEU A 56 -13.64 -6.53 -9.14
CA LEU A 56 -13.75 -5.09 -9.40
C LEU A 56 -13.07 -4.69 -10.72
N GLY A 57 -11.92 -5.27 -11.03
CA GLY A 57 -11.21 -5.05 -12.30
C GLY A 57 -12.03 -5.51 -13.51
N GLU A 58 -12.67 -6.68 -13.40
CA GLU A 58 -13.59 -7.20 -14.42
C GLU A 58 -14.81 -6.29 -14.58
N GLU A 59 -15.43 -5.84 -13.48
CA GLU A 59 -16.55 -4.90 -13.51
C GLU A 59 -16.15 -3.57 -14.18
N MET A 60 -14.94 -3.07 -13.93
CA MET A 60 -14.43 -1.88 -14.63
C MET A 60 -14.24 -2.13 -16.13
N ALA A 61 -13.75 -3.32 -16.52
CA ALA A 61 -13.57 -3.69 -17.92
C ALA A 61 -14.91 -3.84 -18.67
N THR A 62 -15.96 -4.38 -18.04
CA THR A 62 -17.30 -4.46 -18.65
C THR A 62 -17.93 -3.07 -18.83
N ASN A 63 -17.56 -2.11 -18.00
CA ASN A 63 -17.94 -0.70 -18.14
C ASN A 63 -17.03 0.11 -19.09
N GLY A 64 -16.14 -0.56 -19.85
CA GLY A 64 -15.30 0.08 -20.87
C GLY A 64 -14.02 0.73 -20.35
N ILE A 65 -13.66 0.51 -19.07
CA ILE A 65 -12.42 1.02 -18.48
C ILE A 65 -11.36 -0.08 -18.50
N TYR A 66 -10.50 -0.04 -19.51
CA TYR A 66 -9.46 -1.05 -19.73
C TYR A 66 -8.07 -0.62 -19.23
N GLY A 67 -7.17 -1.59 -19.08
CA GLY A 67 -5.76 -1.35 -18.75
C GLY A 67 -5.50 -1.05 -17.27
N LEU A 68 -6.49 -1.28 -16.40
CA LEU A 68 -6.34 -1.19 -14.95
C LEU A 68 -5.68 -2.44 -14.39
N THR A 69 -4.58 -2.26 -13.68
CA THR A 69 -3.96 -3.34 -12.91
C THR A 69 -4.60 -3.44 -11.53
N ILE A 70 -4.66 -4.65 -10.97
CA ILE A 70 -5.11 -4.90 -9.60
C ILE A 70 -4.33 -4.02 -8.60
N SER A 71 -3.02 -3.86 -8.83
CA SER A 71 -2.17 -2.97 -8.04
C SER A 71 -2.64 -1.52 -8.06
N SER A 72 -3.06 -0.99 -9.23
CA SER A 72 -3.59 0.36 -9.36
C SER A 72 -4.87 0.56 -8.55
N ILE A 73 -5.82 -0.38 -8.67
CA ILE A 73 -7.09 -0.37 -7.93
C ILE A 73 -6.81 -0.41 -6.42
N ARG A 74 -5.97 -1.35 -5.98
CA ARG A 74 -5.56 -1.47 -4.57
C ARG A 74 -4.94 -0.19 -4.04
N SER A 75 -4.00 0.39 -4.80
CA SER A 75 -3.35 1.65 -4.43
C SER A 75 -4.36 2.79 -4.33
N GLN A 76 -5.34 2.85 -5.23
CA GLN A 76 -6.38 3.88 -5.18
C GLN A 76 -7.26 3.72 -3.94
N ILE A 77 -7.75 2.51 -3.65
CA ILE A 77 -8.54 2.23 -2.44
C ILE A 77 -7.73 2.58 -1.17
N TYR A 78 -6.44 2.26 -1.12
CA TYR A 78 -5.59 2.64 0.01
C TYR A 78 -5.45 4.16 0.16
N ARG A 79 -5.28 4.89 -0.95
CA ARG A 79 -5.22 6.36 -0.94
C ARG A 79 -6.52 6.97 -0.42
N LEU A 80 -7.67 6.43 -0.83
CA LEU A 80 -8.98 6.83 -0.31
C LEU A 80 -9.07 6.57 1.19
N LYS A 81 -8.72 5.36 1.64
CA LYS A 81 -8.73 5.01 3.06
C LYS A 81 -7.87 5.97 3.88
N SER A 82 -6.65 6.25 3.42
CA SER A 82 -5.72 7.16 4.09
C SER A 82 -6.25 8.60 4.10
N GLY A 83 -6.80 9.08 2.98
CA GLY A 83 -7.36 10.42 2.87
C GLY A 83 -8.58 10.62 3.78
N VAL A 84 -9.50 9.65 3.79
CA VAL A 84 -10.69 9.67 4.66
C VAL A 84 -10.30 9.61 6.12
N ARG A 85 -9.36 8.73 6.51
CA ARG A 85 -8.84 8.69 7.89
C ARG A 85 -8.26 10.03 8.31
N LYS A 86 -7.39 10.61 7.48
CA LYS A 86 -6.78 11.92 7.77
C LYS A 86 -7.86 12.98 8.00
N ARG A 87 -8.85 13.08 7.11
CA ARG A 87 -9.95 14.04 7.25
C ARG A 87 -10.77 13.80 8.51
N ALA A 88 -11.08 12.53 8.83
CA ALA A 88 -11.85 12.17 10.02
C ALA A 88 -11.12 12.51 11.32
N GLU A 89 -9.80 12.36 11.35
CA GLU A 89 -8.93 12.76 12.46
C GLU A 89 -8.66 14.29 12.53
N GLY A 90 -9.33 15.09 11.70
CA GLY A 90 -9.12 16.54 11.65
C GLY A 90 -7.85 17.00 10.92
N ASN A 91 -7.14 16.10 10.24
CA ASN A 91 -6.01 16.47 9.38
C ASN A 91 -6.48 17.00 8.02
N LYS A 92 -5.67 17.86 7.41
CA LYS A 92 -5.91 18.32 6.02
C LYS A 92 -5.79 17.14 5.04
N CYS A 93 -6.89 16.81 4.37
CA CYS A 93 -6.90 15.86 3.25
C CYS A 93 -6.74 16.59 1.92
N THR A 94 -5.70 16.21 1.16
CA THR A 94 -5.40 16.79 -0.17
C THR A 94 -6.01 16.02 -1.34
N SER A 95 -6.60 14.84 -1.11
CA SER A 95 -7.25 14.05 -2.17
C SER A 95 -8.63 14.61 -2.45
N ALA A 96 -8.84 15.07 -3.69
CA ALA A 96 -10.14 15.54 -4.16
C ALA A 96 -11.18 14.42 -4.09
N GLU A 97 -10.79 13.20 -4.45
CA GLU A 97 -11.67 12.02 -4.48
C GLU A 97 -12.14 11.64 -3.08
N ALA A 98 -11.21 11.53 -2.13
CA ALA A 98 -11.54 11.23 -0.74
C ALA A 98 -12.40 12.33 -0.12
N ASN A 99 -12.21 13.60 -0.53
CA ASN A 99 -13.02 14.70 -0.05
C ASN A 99 -14.44 14.70 -0.64
N HIS A 100 -14.56 14.40 -1.93
CA HIS A 100 -15.84 14.35 -2.64
C HIS A 100 -16.73 13.22 -2.11
N TYR A 101 -16.16 12.05 -1.84
CA TYR A 101 -16.90 10.87 -1.39
C TYR A 101 -16.83 10.63 0.12
N PHE A 102 -16.39 11.61 0.91
CA PHE A 102 -16.06 11.40 2.32
C PHE A 102 -17.19 10.77 3.13
N ASP A 103 -18.40 11.34 3.05
CA ASP A 103 -19.54 10.89 3.87
C ASP A 103 -19.98 9.46 3.53
N ARG A 104 -19.80 9.04 2.27
CA ARG A 104 -20.07 7.67 1.82
C ARG A 104 -18.94 6.72 2.17
N LEU A 105 -17.68 7.13 1.99
CA LEU A 105 -16.52 6.27 2.23
C LEU A 105 -16.29 6.00 3.72
N LEU A 106 -16.56 6.97 4.58
CA LEU A 106 -16.30 6.86 6.01
C LEU A 106 -16.97 5.62 6.66
N PRO A 107 -18.29 5.37 6.49
CA PRO A 107 -18.92 4.16 7.03
C PRO A 107 -18.54 2.88 6.27
N LEU A 108 -18.22 2.95 4.98
CA LEU A 108 -17.88 1.76 4.18
C LEU A 108 -16.49 1.20 4.50
N MET A 109 -15.52 2.08 4.77
CA MET A 109 -14.12 1.71 4.94
C MET A 109 -13.74 1.45 6.41
N PHE A 110 -14.54 1.90 7.37
CA PHE A 110 -14.21 1.90 8.79
C PHE A 110 -15.36 1.40 9.66
N THR A 111 -15.04 0.68 10.74
CA THR A 111 -16.02 0.26 11.76
C THR A 111 -16.49 1.47 12.59
N GLU A 112 -17.60 1.35 13.32
CA GLU A 112 -18.02 2.41 14.25
C GLU A 112 -16.94 2.69 15.30
N GLU A 113 -16.27 1.65 15.80
CA GLU A 113 -15.16 1.79 16.75
C GLU A 113 -13.98 2.58 16.17
N GLU A 114 -13.55 2.26 14.94
CA GLU A 114 -12.51 3.03 14.25
C GLU A 114 -12.95 4.49 14.07
N ARG A 115 -14.23 4.73 13.76
CA ARG A 115 -14.80 6.08 13.61
C ARG A 115 -14.87 6.84 14.92
N ALA A 116 -15.24 6.20 16.02
CA ALA A 116 -15.20 6.80 17.35
C ALA A 116 -13.79 7.24 17.72
N ASN A 117 -12.80 6.35 17.54
CA ASN A 117 -11.40 6.66 17.81
C ASN A 117 -10.88 7.83 16.94
N MET A 118 -11.29 7.92 15.67
CA MET A 118 -10.95 9.07 14.82
C MET A 118 -11.58 10.38 15.33
N ARG A 119 -12.81 10.36 15.86
CA ARG A 119 -13.45 11.54 16.46
C ARG A 119 -12.73 11.98 17.73
N ASP A 120 -12.30 11.04 18.57
CA ASP A 120 -11.54 11.33 19.79
C ASP A 120 -10.22 12.03 19.44
N ARG A 121 -9.48 11.50 18.47
CA ARG A 121 -8.24 12.14 17.98
C ARG A 121 -8.47 13.51 17.37
N ALA A 122 -9.60 13.71 16.69
CA ALA A 122 -9.95 15.02 16.15
C ALA A 122 -10.26 16.03 17.27
N ALA A 123 -10.94 15.59 18.34
CA ALA A 123 -11.23 16.42 19.51
C ALA A 123 -9.96 16.83 20.25
N GLU A 124 -9.03 15.89 20.50
CA GLU A 124 -7.72 16.17 21.13
C GLU A 124 -6.92 17.24 20.37
N ARG A 125 -6.96 17.20 19.04
CA ARG A 125 -6.27 18.19 18.19
C ARG A 125 -6.95 19.55 18.22
N ALA A 126 -8.28 19.58 18.27
CA ALA A 126 -9.02 20.82 18.41
C ALA A 126 -8.73 21.51 19.74
N THR A 127 -8.54 20.73 20.83
CA THR A 127 -8.14 21.28 22.13
C THR A 127 -6.68 21.74 22.15
N ALA A 128 -5.76 21.01 21.53
CA ALA A 128 -4.34 21.38 21.48
C ALA A 128 -4.07 22.68 20.69
N GLY A 129 -4.84 22.94 19.62
CA GLY A 129 -4.71 24.17 18.83
C GLY A 129 -5.20 25.45 19.51
N ASN A 130 -5.83 25.35 20.70
CA ASN A 130 -6.42 26.48 21.40
C ASN A 130 -5.53 27.06 22.52
N ASP A 131 -4.52 26.31 22.97
CA ASP A 131 -3.58 26.78 24.01
C ASP A 131 -2.44 27.66 23.43
N GLU A 132 -2.15 27.59 22.14
CA GLU A 132 -1.11 28.43 21.51
C GLU A 132 -1.60 29.84 21.12
N ASN A 133 -2.91 30.14 21.18
CA ASN A 133 -3.47 31.41 20.69
C ASN A 133 -3.91 32.39 21.81
N LYS A 134 -3.49 32.15 23.06
CA LYS A 134 -3.82 33.00 24.23
C LYS A 134 -2.66 33.84 24.76
N GLN A 135 -1.55 33.93 24.03
CA GLN A 135 -0.41 34.74 24.44
C GLN A 135 0.14 35.58 23.28
N GLU A 136 -0.68 36.51 22.75
CA GLU A 136 -0.20 37.71 22.04
C GLU A 136 -1.36 38.68 21.77
N LYS A 137 -1.77 39.41 22.80
CA LYS A 137 -2.34 40.75 22.64
C LYS A 137 -1.55 41.69 23.54
N ASN A 138 -1.24 42.86 22.99
CA ASN A 138 -0.32 43.91 23.46
C ASN A 138 1.10 43.62 22.94
N THR A 139 1.62 44.26 21.89
CA THR A 139 1.64 45.69 21.61
C THR A 139 2.13 45.91 20.16
N SER A 140 1.66 46.94 19.48
CA SER A 140 2.28 47.52 18.28
C SER A 140 1.89 49.01 18.26
N PRO A 141 2.60 49.92 17.54
CA PRO A 141 3.53 49.67 16.44
C PRO A 141 4.82 50.54 16.45
N SER A 142 5.87 50.15 15.71
CA SER A 142 6.74 51.10 14.96
C SER A 142 7.94 50.38 14.32
N GLY A 143 8.27 50.74 13.07
CA GLY A 143 9.66 50.73 12.60
C GLY A 143 9.98 49.86 11.39
N ASN A 144 9.82 50.44 10.20
CA ASN A 144 10.49 50.00 8.96
C ASN A 144 11.99 49.75 9.16
N ARG A 145 12.52 48.65 8.60
CA ARG A 145 13.85 48.65 7.94
C ARG A 145 14.03 47.43 7.03
N LYS A 146 14.29 47.74 5.76
CA LYS A 146 14.83 46.86 4.73
C LYS A 146 16.18 46.32 5.18
N SER A 147 16.46 45.03 4.94
CA SER A 147 17.83 44.55 4.69
C SER A 147 17.82 43.25 3.89
N GLN A 148 18.71 43.22 2.92
CA GLN A 148 18.84 42.24 1.85
C GLN A 148 19.48 40.91 2.32
N ARG A 149 19.17 39.88 1.55
CA ARG A 149 19.80 38.54 1.43
C ARG A 149 21.35 38.58 1.40
N PRO A 150 22.06 37.49 1.73
CA PRO A 150 22.26 36.43 0.72
C PRO A 150 22.29 34.98 1.23
N ARG A 151 22.23 34.08 0.23
CA ARG A 151 22.40 32.63 0.30
C ARG A 151 23.83 32.26 0.71
N THR A 152 23.98 31.23 1.53
CA THR A 152 25.13 30.31 1.48
C THR A 152 24.67 28.87 1.64
N ARG A 153 25.44 27.99 0.99
CA ARG A 153 25.22 26.56 0.73
C ARG A 153 26.41 25.84 1.38
N SER A 154 26.16 24.84 2.22
CA SER A 154 27.13 23.82 2.70
C SER A 154 26.26 22.65 3.18
N VAL A 155 26.19 21.47 2.56
CA VAL A 155 27.20 20.40 2.39
C VAL A 155 27.82 19.97 3.73
N VAL A 156 27.25 18.87 4.26
CA VAL A 156 27.66 17.72 5.13
C VAL A 156 29.16 17.55 5.46
N PRO A 157 29.64 16.68 6.41
CA PRO A 157 28.99 15.68 7.31
C PRO A 157 29.61 15.56 8.74
N CYS A 158 29.11 14.65 9.60
CA CYS A 158 29.93 13.67 10.36
C CYS A 158 29.12 12.84 11.37
N ASP A 159 29.36 11.54 11.31
CA ASP A 159 29.07 10.51 12.32
C ASP A 159 29.72 10.82 13.67
N THR A 160 29.09 10.39 14.76
CA THR A 160 29.81 9.89 15.94
C THR A 160 28.97 8.82 16.64
N VAL A 161 29.62 7.68 16.87
CA VAL A 161 29.18 6.44 17.50
C VAL A 161 29.29 6.50 19.04
N SER A 162 28.71 5.46 19.67
CA SER A 162 28.93 4.97 21.05
C SER A 162 28.02 5.57 22.13
N ALA A 163 27.55 4.83 23.14
CA ALA A 163 27.52 3.40 23.42
C ALA A 163 26.51 3.15 24.56
N GLU A 164 26.14 1.89 24.65
CA GLU A 164 25.38 1.15 25.65
C GLU A 164 25.42 1.63 27.12
N SER A 165 24.30 1.47 27.82
CA SER A 165 24.33 0.96 29.19
C SER A 165 23.15 0.02 29.46
N ASN A 166 23.53 -1.17 29.91
CA ASN A 166 22.73 -2.32 30.31
C ASN A 166 22.65 -2.34 31.85
N VAL A 167 21.76 -3.20 32.37
CA VAL A 167 21.80 -3.94 33.66
C VAL A 167 20.67 -3.64 34.67
N LYS A 168 19.58 -4.46 34.56
CA LYS A 168 19.25 -5.66 35.40
C LYS A 168 18.52 -5.50 36.76
N ASP A 169 17.43 -6.27 36.91
CA ASP A 169 17.14 -7.26 37.99
C ASP A 169 15.85 -8.03 37.60
N LYS A 170 15.71 -9.37 37.48
CA LYS A 170 16.05 -10.62 38.22
C LYS A 170 15.19 -10.95 39.45
N SER A 171 14.31 -11.95 39.28
CA SER A 171 13.99 -13.08 40.21
C SER A 171 12.96 -14.00 39.50
N ASP A 172 13.27 -15.20 38.99
CA ASP A 172 13.59 -16.53 39.57
C ASP A 172 12.42 -17.24 40.30
N ALA A 173 11.95 -18.36 39.74
CA ALA A 173 12.01 -19.71 40.34
C ALA A 173 11.31 -20.78 39.45
N GLU A 174 12.04 -21.84 39.13
CA GLU A 174 11.62 -23.07 38.45
C GLU A 174 11.03 -24.12 39.41
N ASP A 175 10.26 -25.08 38.89
CA ASP A 175 10.17 -26.44 39.45
C ASP A 175 9.98 -27.48 38.32
N GLN A 176 10.67 -28.61 38.41
CA GLN A 176 10.89 -29.66 37.38
C GLN A 176 10.12 -30.97 37.72
N ASP A 177 9.29 -31.54 36.81
CA ASP A 177 9.51 -32.78 35.99
C ASP A 177 8.79 -34.04 36.60
N PRO A 178 8.67 -35.26 35.97
CA PRO A 178 8.41 -35.72 34.59
C PRO A 178 7.24 -36.75 34.46
N GLU A 179 6.98 -37.20 33.22
CA GLU A 179 6.56 -38.57 32.80
C GLU A 179 5.06 -38.94 32.62
N ALA A 180 4.63 -39.14 31.35
CA ALA A 180 4.13 -40.43 30.81
C ALA A 180 3.38 -40.32 29.45
N ARG A 181 4.06 -40.79 28.38
CA ARG A 181 3.55 -41.72 27.35
C ARG A 181 2.25 -41.42 26.56
N GLN A 182 2.38 -41.04 25.27
CA GLN A 182 2.14 -41.91 24.07
C GLN A 182 1.97 -41.10 22.75
N ARG A 183 2.72 -41.49 21.71
CA ARG A 183 2.57 -41.16 20.27
C ARG A 183 1.42 -42.02 19.66
N PRO A 184 0.92 -41.85 18.40
CA PRO A 184 1.53 -41.18 17.24
C PRO A 184 0.58 -40.37 16.32
N GLY A 185 1.17 -39.61 15.37
CA GLY A 185 0.49 -39.30 14.10
C GLY A 185 0.51 -37.82 13.70
N ALA A 186 1.02 -37.60 12.49
CA ALA A 186 1.03 -36.36 11.72
C ALA A 186 2.02 -35.27 12.16
N ILE A 187 3.28 -35.44 11.74
CA ILE A 187 4.16 -34.30 11.46
C ILE A 187 3.47 -33.52 10.32
N LEU A 188 2.68 -32.52 10.66
CA LEU A 188 2.32 -31.45 9.73
C LEU A 188 3.63 -30.75 9.36
N LYS A 189 4.18 -31.06 8.18
CA LYS A 189 5.29 -30.30 7.60
C LYS A 189 4.85 -28.84 7.51
N PRO A 190 5.49 -27.91 8.24
CA PRO A 190 5.17 -26.51 8.09
C PRO A 190 5.80 -26.00 6.80
N ILE A 191 4.96 -25.35 5.99
CA ILE A 191 5.27 -24.08 5.33
C ILE A 191 6.23 -24.22 4.15
N CYS A 192 5.70 -24.01 2.93
CA CYS A 192 6.50 -23.73 1.74
C CYS A 192 7.64 -22.77 2.11
N PRO A 193 8.92 -23.14 1.94
CA PRO A 193 10.00 -22.21 2.21
C PRO A 193 9.76 -21.01 1.31
N VAL A 194 9.73 -19.81 1.91
CA VAL A 194 9.80 -18.57 1.16
C VAL A 194 11.05 -18.69 0.29
N LEU A 195 10.86 -18.95 -1.00
CA LEU A 195 11.96 -19.18 -1.92
C LEU A 195 12.82 -17.93 -1.89
N ASP A 196 14.12 -18.10 -1.63
CA ASP A 196 15.07 -17.00 -1.69
C ASP A 196 15.02 -16.37 -3.09
N THR A 197 15.29 -15.07 -3.17
CA THR A 197 15.31 -14.30 -4.42
C THR A 197 16.23 -14.90 -5.48
N THR A 198 17.31 -15.57 -5.05
CA THR A 198 18.23 -16.31 -5.92
C THR A 198 17.56 -17.56 -6.51
N GLU A 199 16.83 -18.32 -5.70
CA GLU A 199 16.11 -19.51 -6.13
C GLU A 199 14.90 -19.16 -7.03
N ILE A 200 14.22 -18.04 -6.77
CA ILE A 200 13.17 -17.52 -7.65
C ILE A 200 13.74 -17.21 -9.04
N ARG A 201 14.88 -16.52 -9.11
CA ARG A 201 15.56 -16.21 -10.38
C ARG A 201 16.00 -17.48 -11.09
N ARG A 202 16.63 -18.42 -10.37
CA ARG A 202 17.08 -19.71 -10.91
C ARG A 202 15.92 -20.49 -11.53
N ARG A 203 14.77 -20.58 -10.84
CA ARG A 203 13.58 -21.26 -11.36
C ARG A 203 13.00 -20.55 -12.59
N PHE A 204 12.98 -19.22 -12.59
CA PHE A 204 12.53 -18.45 -13.75
C PHE A 204 13.41 -18.68 -14.98
N GLU A 205 14.73 -18.71 -14.82
CA GLU A 205 15.68 -18.98 -15.90
C GLU A 205 15.52 -20.41 -16.45
N LEU A 206 15.36 -21.40 -15.57
CA LEU A 206 15.11 -22.79 -15.97
C LEU A 206 13.81 -22.93 -16.78
N LEU A 207 12.72 -22.32 -16.30
CA LEU A 207 11.43 -22.34 -17.02
C LEU A 207 11.51 -21.63 -18.38
N SER A 208 12.23 -20.51 -18.44
CA SER A 208 12.45 -19.76 -19.69
C SER A 208 13.25 -20.58 -20.70
N ALA A 209 14.31 -21.26 -20.26
CA ALA A 209 15.13 -22.12 -21.11
C ALA A 209 14.33 -23.32 -21.65
N ARG A 210 13.52 -23.97 -20.80
CA ARG A 210 12.63 -25.07 -21.21
C ARG A 210 11.59 -24.60 -22.23
N GLN A 211 10.99 -23.43 -22.02
CA GLN A 211 10.04 -22.86 -22.96
C GLN A 211 10.72 -22.53 -24.31
N GLY A 212 11.96 -22.06 -24.31
CA GLY A 212 12.76 -21.85 -25.52
C GLY A 212 12.99 -23.16 -26.29
N LEU A 213 13.41 -24.23 -25.62
CA LEU A 213 13.61 -25.54 -26.26
C LEU A 213 12.30 -26.13 -26.80
N LYS A 214 11.19 -25.95 -26.08
CA LYS A 214 9.86 -26.36 -26.54
C LYS A 214 9.43 -25.62 -27.81
N GLN A 215 9.73 -24.32 -27.92
CA GLN A 215 9.46 -23.53 -29.13
C GLN A 215 10.35 -23.96 -30.33
N GLN A 216 11.52 -24.50 -30.06
CA GLN A 216 12.43 -25.07 -31.07
C GLN A 216 12.04 -26.49 -31.48
N GLY A 217 10.96 -27.06 -30.93
CA GLY A 217 10.47 -28.40 -31.28
C GLY A 217 11.29 -29.54 -30.66
N VAL A 218 12.08 -29.27 -29.63
CA VAL A 218 12.83 -30.30 -28.90
C VAL A 218 11.85 -31.16 -28.11
N ASP A 219 12.06 -32.48 -28.16
CA ASP A 219 11.22 -33.46 -27.49
C ASP A 219 11.20 -33.24 -25.95
N PRO A 220 10.03 -33.31 -25.29
CA PRO A 220 9.91 -33.12 -23.84
C PRO A 220 10.84 -34.02 -23.02
N GLU A 221 11.09 -35.27 -23.42
CA GLU A 221 11.98 -36.19 -22.71
C GLU A 221 13.44 -35.70 -22.77
N THR A 222 13.82 -35.11 -23.90
CA THR A 222 15.13 -34.48 -24.06
C THR A 222 15.24 -33.20 -23.23
N ILE A 223 14.16 -32.42 -23.12
CA ILE A 223 14.14 -31.22 -22.26
C ILE A 223 14.23 -31.61 -20.77
N ASP A 224 13.57 -32.68 -20.35
CA ASP A 224 13.59 -33.18 -18.97
C ASP A 224 14.96 -33.72 -18.55
N SER A 225 15.67 -34.38 -19.46
CA SER A 225 17.06 -34.80 -19.22
C SER A 225 18.04 -33.63 -19.14
N LEU A 226 17.89 -32.59 -19.97
CA LEU A 226 18.78 -31.43 -20.00
C LEU A 226 18.53 -30.42 -18.87
N LEU A 227 17.27 -30.25 -18.49
CA LEU A 227 16.83 -29.22 -17.52
C LEU A 227 15.87 -29.84 -16.49
N PRO A 228 16.38 -30.66 -15.55
CA PRO A 228 15.56 -31.32 -14.54
C PRO A 228 14.99 -30.32 -13.54
N LEU A 229 13.67 -30.28 -13.44
CA LEU A 229 12.95 -29.53 -12.40
C LEU A 229 12.88 -30.41 -11.16
N HIS A 230 13.77 -30.20 -10.20
CA HIS A 230 13.64 -30.81 -8.88
C HIS A 230 12.46 -30.16 -8.16
N LEU A 231 11.32 -30.86 -8.11
CA LEU A 231 10.23 -30.56 -7.17
C LEU A 231 10.56 -31.25 -5.84
N GLU A 232 11.09 -30.48 -4.89
CA GLU A 232 11.00 -30.82 -3.46
C GLU A 232 9.90 -30.01 -2.79
#